data_AF-A0A8B6HCG8-F1
#
_entry.id   AF-A0A8B6HCG8-F1
#
_cell.length_a   1.000
_cell.length_b   1.000
_cell.length_c   1.000
_cell.angle_alpha   90.00
_cell.angle_beta   90.00
_cell.angle_gamma   90.00
#
_symmetry.space_group_name_H-M   'P 1'
#
loop_
_entity.id
_entity.type
_entity.pdbx_description
1 polymer ?
#
loop_
_entity_poly.entity_id
_entity_poly.type
_entity_poly.pdbx_seq_one_letter_code
_entity_poly.pdbx_strand_id
1 'polypeptide(L)'
;MACIICQIEKLRNEYPPHNVLEDCDHPSLTCLRCIVKNIDEKESCPHPSCGLSVGKHSKTTLLFKAILAKQFKEYESAYTPLVDIGGNNQYINITGLTGDSTTVLFYPSMTIDQLKGQIQQKLNHEKGRQKLLYEGKEMTASINLTYV
;
A
#
# COMPACT_ATOMS: atom_id res chain seq x y z
N MET A 1 9.11 -10.27 -13.33
CA MET A 1 9.37 -9.66 -14.65
C MET A 1 9.23 -8.17 -14.47
N ALA A 2 10.09 -7.38 -15.10
CA ALA A 2 10.04 -5.93 -14.98
C ALA A 2 8.94 -5.34 -15.87
N CYS A 3 8.25 -4.31 -15.36
CA CYS A 3 7.33 -3.51 -16.16
C CYS A 3 8.12 -2.64 -17.16
N ILE A 4 7.75 -2.66 -18.44
CA ILE A 4 8.46 -1.89 -19.47
C ILE A 4 8.36 -0.36 -19.31
N ILE A 5 7.39 0.13 -18.53
CA ILE A 5 7.22 1.57 -18.26
C ILE A 5 7.95 1.99 -16.99
N CYS A 6 7.65 1.40 -15.84
CA CYS A 6 8.23 1.83 -14.57
C CYS A 6 9.55 1.12 -14.20
N GLN A 7 9.95 0.08 -14.93
CA GLN A 7 11.18 -0.68 -14.73
C GLN A 7 11.29 -1.35 -13.34
N ILE A 8 10.18 -1.48 -12.61
CA ILE A 8 10.12 -2.17 -11.32
C ILE A 8 9.77 -3.63 -11.57
N GLU A 9 10.44 -4.54 -10.84
CA GLU A 9 10.06 -5.96 -10.77
C GLU A 9 8.67 -6.11 -10.15
N LYS A 10 7.74 -6.69 -10.90
CA LYS A 10 6.34 -6.82 -10.51
C LYS A 10 5.93 -8.27 -10.31
N LEU A 11 5.03 -8.48 -9.36
CA LEU A 11 4.37 -9.78 -9.18
C LEU A 11 3.44 -10.07 -10.36
N ARG A 12 3.19 -11.37 -10.63
CA ARG A 12 2.34 -11.81 -11.74
C ARG A 12 0.93 -11.19 -11.68
N ASN A 13 0.37 -11.03 -10.49
CA ASN A 13 -0.96 -10.45 -10.29
C ASN A 13 -1.02 -8.94 -10.53
N GLU A 14 0.11 -8.24 -10.60
CA GLU A 14 0.16 -6.80 -10.94
C GLU A 14 0.10 -6.53 -12.45
N TYR A 15 0.09 -7.58 -13.27
CA TYR A 15 -0.09 -7.50 -14.71
C TYR A 15 -1.56 -7.72 -15.08
N PRO A 16 -2.02 -7.12 -16.19
CA PRO A 16 -3.41 -7.25 -16.59
C PRO A 16 -3.73 -8.70 -16.96
N PRO A 17 -4.93 -9.19 -16.63
CA PRO A 17 -5.34 -10.55 -16.97
C PRO A 17 -5.56 -10.76 -18.48
N HIS A 18 -5.80 -9.67 -19.23
CA HIS A 18 -6.07 -9.64 -20.66
C HIS A 18 -5.41 -8.41 -21.29
N ASN A 19 -5.32 -8.36 -22.62
CA ASN A 19 -4.84 -7.18 -23.31
C ASN A 19 -5.77 -5.97 -23.13
N VAL A 20 -5.23 -4.77 -23.38
CA VAL A 20 -5.97 -3.50 -23.19
C VAL A 20 -7.16 -3.40 -24.16
N LEU A 21 -6.99 -3.90 -25.37
CA LEU A 21 -8.05 -4.07 -26.38
C LEU A 21 -7.97 -5.48 -26.94
N GLU A 22 -9.08 -5.99 -27.48
CA GLU A 22 -9.11 -7.27 -28.20
C GLU A 22 -8.24 -7.22 -29.46
N ASP A 23 -8.17 -6.06 -30.12
CA ASP A 23 -7.37 -5.83 -31.34
C ASP A 23 -5.87 -5.65 -31.07
N CYS A 24 -5.43 -5.74 -29.81
CA CYS A 24 -4.01 -5.67 -29.48
C CYS A 24 -3.29 -6.98 -29.86
N ASP A 25 -2.51 -6.98 -30.94
CA ASP A 25 -1.62 -8.08 -31.32
C ASP A 25 -0.24 -7.97 -30.67
N HIS A 26 -0.21 -7.94 -29.33
CA HIS A 26 1.04 -7.94 -28.57
C HIS A 26 0.81 -8.44 -27.14
N PRO A 27 1.85 -8.97 -26.46
CA PRO A 27 1.76 -9.34 -25.06
C PRO A 27 1.67 -8.11 -24.15
N SER A 28 1.02 -8.26 -23.01
CA SER A 28 0.97 -7.22 -21.98
C SER A 28 2.20 -7.28 -21.06
N LEU A 29 3.20 -6.45 -21.37
CA LEU A 29 4.44 -6.32 -20.56
C LEU A 29 4.45 -5.07 -19.64
N THR A 30 3.30 -4.40 -19.54
CA THR A 30 3.09 -3.22 -18.72
C THR A 30 2.23 -3.58 -17.51
N CYS A 31 2.60 -3.13 -16.32
CA CYS A 31 1.80 -3.39 -15.11
C CYS A 31 0.48 -2.60 -15.11
N LEU A 32 -0.53 -3.11 -14.40
CA LEU A 32 -1.87 -2.51 -14.31
C LEU A 32 -1.83 -1.02 -13.95
N ARG A 33 -0.98 -0.62 -13.00
CA ARG A 33 -0.88 0.77 -12.55
C ARG A 33 -0.37 1.69 -13.66
N CYS A 34 0.62 1.26 -14.42
CA CYS A 34 1.14 2.01 -15.56
C CYS A 34 0.15 2.03 -16.73
N ILE A 35 -0.60 0.95 -16.96
CA ILE A 35 -1.66 0.91 -17.98
C ILE A 35 -2.73 1.94 -17.67
N VAL A 36 -3.32 1.89 -16.47
CA VAL A 36 -4.39 2.82 -16.07
C VAL A 36 -3.91 4.26 -16.14
N LYS A 37 -2.71 4.55 -15.63
CA LYS A 37 -2.10 5.88 -15.74
C LYS A 37 -1.98 6.34 -17.21
N ASN A 38 -1.47 5.48 -18.10
CA ASN A 38 -1.32 5.84 -19.51
C ASN A 38 -2.67 6.10 -20.19
N ILE A 39 -3.70 5.29 -19.89
CA ILE A 39 -5.04 5.50 -20.45
C ILE A 39 -5.64 6.82 -19.93
N ASP A 40 -5.49 7.13 -18.64
CA ASP A 40 -6.03 8.35 -18.06
C ASP A 40 -5.36 9.62 -18.62
N GLU A 41 -4.06 9.55 -18.94
CA GLU A 41 -3.26 10.66 -19.46
C GLU A 41 -3.29 10.79 -20.99
N LYS A 42 -3.24 9.67 -21.73
CA LYS A 42 -3.01 9.64 -23.18
C LYS A 42 -4.10 8.97 -24.00
N GLU A 43 -5.06 8.30 -23.36
CA GLU A 43 -6.18 7.62 -24.04
C GLU A 43 -5.72 6.65 -25.15
N SER A 44 -4.64 5.92 -24.89
CA SER A 44 -4.02 4.99 -25.82
C SER A 44 -3.46 3.74 -25.15
N CYS A 45 -3.20 2.71 -25.95
CA CYS A 45 -2.46 1.54 -25.50
C CYS A 45 -1.04 1.95 -25.05
N PRO A 46 -0.56 1.49 -23.88
CA PRO A 46 0.77 1.80 -23.36
C PRO A 46 1.90 0.99 -24.01
N HIS A 47 1.59 0.03 -24.89
CA HIS A 47 2.61 -0.78 -25.54
C HIS A 47 3.33 0.04 -26.63
N PRO A 48 4.68 0.08 -26.68
CA PRO A 48 5.42 0.96 -27.60
C PRO A 48 5.10 0.76 -29.08
N SER A 49 4.77 -0.47 -29.49
CA SER A 49 4.39 -0.79 -30.87
C SER A 49 2.88 -0.75 -31.14
N CYS A 50 2.08 -0.26 -30.19
CA CYS A 50 0.63 -0.19 -30.32
C CYS A 50 0.15 1.25 -30.14
N GLY A 51 -0.51 1.79 -31.17
CA GLY A 51 -1.07 3.14 -31.16
C GLY A 51 -2.59 3.18 -31.02
N LEU A 52 -3.24 2.05 -30.71
CA LEU A 52 -4.70 1.98 -30.64
C LEU A 52 -5.24 2.92 -29.54
N SER A 53 -6.29 3.66 -29.87
CA SER A 53 -6.95 4.55 -28.91
C SER A 53 -7.81 3.76 -27.94
N VAL A 54 -7.76 4.13 -26.67
CA VAL A 54 -8.43 3.47 -25.56
C VAL A 54 -9.22 4.50 -24.77
N GLY A 55 -10.54 4.35 -24.73
CA GLY A 55 -11.40 5.24 -23.95
C GLY A 55 -11.25 5.05 -22.44
N LYS A 56 -11.28 6.16 -21.67
CA LYS A 56 -11.15 6.17 -20.20
C LYS A 56 -12.22 5.38 -19.44
N HIS A 57 -13.37 5.17 -20.07
CA HIS A 57 -14.52 4.46 -19.51
C HIS A 57 -14.89 3.19 -20.29
N SER A 58 -13.96 2.66 -21.09
CA SER A 58 -14.16 1.34 -21.72
C SER A 58 -14.34 0.26 -20.64
N LYS A 59 -15.02 -0.84 -20.98
CA LYS A 59 -15.20 -1.98 -20.07
C LYS A 59 -13.85 -2.47 -19.52
N THR A 60 -12.83 -2.54 -20.36
CA THR A 60 -11.47 -2.96 -19.97
C THR A 60 -10.80 -1.96 -19.04
N THR A 61 -10.91 -0.66 -19.32
CA THR A 61 -10.35 0.40 -18.45
C THR A 61 -10.99 0.35 -17.06
N LEU A 62 -12.32 0.21 -17.00
CA LEU A 62 -13.06 0.08 -15.73
C LEU A 62 -12.67 -1.20 -14.98
N LEU A 63 -12.51 -2.32 -15.68
CA LEU A 63 -12.06 -3.58 -15.09
C LEU A 63 -10.65 -3.43 -14.49
N PHE A 64 -9.70 -2.83 -15.20
CA PHE A 64 -8.35 -2.64 -14.69
C PHE A 64 -8.31 -1.70 -13.47
N LYS A 65 -9.11 -0.62 -13.50
CA LYS A 65 -9.30 0.26 -12.34
C LYS A 65 -9.86 -0.50 -11.13
N ALA A 66 -10.85 -1.36 -11.35
CA ALA A 66 -11.44 -2.18 -10.27
C ALA A 66 -10.45 -3.21 -9.71
N ILE A 67 -9.64 -3.86 -10.56
CA ILE A 67 -8.59 -4.78 -10.12
C ILE A 67 -7.55 -4.03 -9.28
N LEU A 68 -7.10 -2.86 -9.73
CA LEU A 68 -6.16 -2.03 -8.97
C LEU A 68 -6.73 -1.62 -7.61
N ALA A 69 -7.97 -1.14 -7.57
CA ALA A 69 -8.62 -0.75 -6.32
C ALA A 69 -8.74 -1.92 -5.33
N LYS A 70 -8.97 -3.14 -5.84
CA LYS A 70 -9.05 -4.35 -5.01
C LYS A 70 -7.66 -4.83 -4.54
N GLN A 71 -6.65 -4.74 -5.38
CA GLN A 71 -5.29 -5.21 -5.08
C GLN A 71 -4.51 -4.25 -4.19
N PHE A 72 -4.70 -2.95 -4.40
CA PHE A 72 -4.00 -1.88 -3.70
C PHE A 72 -4.99 -1.04 -2.91
N LYS A 73 -5.73 -1.69 -2.00
CA LYS A 73 -6.56 -0.97 -1.05
C LYS A 73 -5.63 -0.09 -0.21
N GLU A 74 -5.64 1.21 -0.46
CA GLU A 74 -4.97 2.16 0.41
C GLU A 74 -5.59 1.99 1.80
N TYR A 75 -4.74 1.70 2.77
CA TYR A 75 -5.17 1.61 4.15
C TYR A 75 -5.42 3.04 4.64
N GLU A 76 -6.68 3.41 4.75
CA GLU A 76 -7.07 4.60 5.49
C GLU A 76 -7.05 4.26 6.98
N SER A 77 -6.11 4.83 7.71
CA SER A 77 -6.08 4.69 9.16
C SER A 77 -7.32 5.36 9.75
N ALA A 78 -8.22 4.59 10.35
CA ALA A 78 -9.29 5.11 11.20
C ALA A 78 -8.70 5.56 12.55
N TYR A 79 -7.80 6.54 12.52
CA TYR A 79 -7.27 7.16 13.73
C TYR A 79 -8.29 8.20 14.20
N THR A 80 -8.98 7.89 15.29
CA THR A 80 -9.62 8.91 16.11
C THR A 80 -8.62 9.33 17.19
N PRO A 81 -8.13 10.59 17.17
CA PRO A 81 -7.27 11.06 18.24
C PRO A 81 -7.99 10.92 19.57
N LEU A 82 -7.35 10.24 20.53
CA LEU A 82 -7.83 10.22 21.90
C LEU A 82 -7.74 11.65 22.43
N VAL A 83 -8.86 12.16 22.96
CA VAL A 83 -8.89 13.47 23.63
C VAL A 83 -8.08 13.33 24.91
N ASP A 84 -6.91 13.96 24.96
CA ASP A 84 -6.13 14.07 26.19
C ASP A 84 -6.79 15.11 27.12
N ILE A 85 -7.52 14.62 28.13
CA ILE A 85 -8.17 15.46 29.16
C ILE A 85 -7.15 15.86 30.26
N GLY A 86 -5.97 15.23 30.30
CA GLY A 86 -5.01 15.33 31.41
C GLY A 86 -3.71 16.08 31.11
N GLY A 87 -3.42 16.37 29.84
CA GLY A 87 -2.31 17.21 29.39
C GLY A 87 -0.93 16.60 29.63
N ASN A 88 -0.45 15.81 28.66
CA ASN A 88 0.94 15.47 28.29
C ASN A 88 1.13 14.01 27.82
N ASN A 89 0.04 13.26 27.61
CA ASN A 89 0.14 11.87 27.18
C ASN A 89 0.24 11.79 25.65
N GLN A 90 1.38 11.32 25.15
CA GLN A 90 1.56 11.05 23.72
C GLN A 90 1.05 9.66 23.39
N TYR A 91 0.38 9.49 22.26
CA TYR A 91 -0.12 8.19 21.82
C TYR A 91 0.38 7.89 20.41
N ILE A 92 0.64 6.61 20.14
CA ILE A 92 0.88 6.11 18.79
C ILE A 92 -0.20 5.08 18.43
N ASN A 93 -0.66 5.15 17.18
CA ASN A 93 -1.57 4.17 16.63
C ASN A 93 -0.78 3.07 15.93
N ILE A 94 -1.19 1.83 16.13
CA ILE A 94 -0.56 0.65 15.55
C ILE A 94 -1.61 -0.11 14.80
N THR A 95 -1.33 -0.36 13.52
CA THR A 95 -2.21 -1.11 12.62
C THR A 95 -1.46 -2.35 12.13
N GLY A 96 -2.09 -3.51 12.28
CA GLY A 96 -1.67 -4.76 11.68
C GLY A 96 -2.05 -4.84 10.20
N LEU A 97 -1.27 -5.61 9.42
CA LEU A 97 -1.56 -5.84 7.99
C LEU A 97 -2.91 -6.53 7.75
N THR A 98 -3.47 -7.16 8.79
CA THR A 98 -4.79 -7.79 8.81
C THR A 98 -5.94 -6.81 9.09
N GLY A 99 -5.64 -5.53 9.36
CA GLY A 99 -6.61 -4.47 9.58
C GLY A 99 -7.02 -4.24 11.03
N ASP A 100 -6.57 -5.09 11.96
CA ASP A 100 -6.66 -4.85 13.40
C ASP A 100 -5.80 -3.65 13.81
N SER A 101 -6.26 -2.86 14.78
CA SER A 101 -5.54 -1.66 15.23
C SER A 101 -5.68 -1.45 16.73
N THR A 102 -4.68 -0.79 17.33
CA THR A 102 -4.71 -0.40 18.73
C THR A 102 -3.92 0.87 18.97
N THR A 103 -4.34 1.64 19.97
CA THR A 103 -3.61 2.80 20.45
C THR A 103 -2.82 2.43 21.70
N VAL A 104 -1.57 2.87 21.74
CA VAL A 104 -0.65 2.67 22.86
C VAL A 104 -0.04 3.99 23.29
N LEU A 105 0.19 4.10 24.60
CA LEU A 105 0.79 5.29 25.20
C LEU A 105 2.28 5.29 24.89
N PHE A 106 2.75 6.39 24.33
CA PHE A 106 4.12 6.59 23.88
C PHE A 106 4.92 7.33 24.94
N TYR A 107 6.12 6.81 25.19
CA TYR A 107 7.12 7.47 26.01
C TYR A 107 8.43 7.54 25.21
N PRO A 108 9.14 8.69 25.21
CA PRO A 108 10.42 8.82 24.49
C PRO A 108 11.49 7.80 24.93
N SER A 109 11.41 7.28 26.16
CA SER A 109 12.31 6.24 26.68
C SER A 109 11.88 4.80 26.34
N MET A 110 10.73 4.63 25.67
CA MET A 110 10.19 3.31 25.36
C MET A 110 11.07 2.61 24.32
N THR A 111 11.43 1.36 24.62
CA THR A 111 12.12 0.47 23.70
C THR A 111 11.14 -0.23 22.77
N ILE A 112 11.64 -0.72 21.62
CA ILE A 112 10.83 -1.53 20.70
C ILE A 112 10.29 -2.80 21.36
N ASP A 113 11.05 -3.44 22.25
CA ASP A 113 10.55 -4.63 22.95
C ASP A 113 9.40 -4.32 23.91
N GLN A 114 9.47 -3.19 24.62
CA GLN A 114 8.37 -2.70 25.46
C GLN A 114 7.12 -2.42 24.61
N LEU A 115 7.29 -1.77 23.46
CA LEU A 115 6.20 -1.51 22.53
C LEU A 115 5.57 -2.80 22.01
N LYS A 116 6.39 -3.75 21.56
CA LYS A 116 5.91 -5.08 21.14
C LYS A 116 5.17 -5.81 22.27
N GLY A 117 5.57 -5.59 23.52
CA GLY A 117 4.87 -6.10 24.69
C GLY A 117 3.48 -5.51 24.86
N GLN A 118 3.32 -4.20 24.70
CA GLN A 118 2.00 -3.58 24.76
C GLN A 118 1.10 -4.04 23.62
N ILE A 119 1.65 -4.19 22.41
CA ILE A 119 0.92 -4.76 21.26
C ILE A 119 0.47 -6.19 21.56
N GLN A 120 1.35 -7.02 22.12
CA GLN A 120 1.01 -8.40 22.49
C GLN A 120 -0.16 -8.43 23.47
N GLN A 121 -0.14 -7.57 24.50
CA GLN A 121 -1.21 -7.51 25.49
C GLN A 121 -2.56 -7.06 24.90
N LYS A 122 -2.54 -6.14 23.92
CA LYS A 122 -3.76 -5.56 23.34
C LYS A 122 -4.33 -6.33 22.16
N LEU A 123 -3.48 -6.94 21.32
CA LEU A 123 -3.88 -7.62 20.08
C LEU A 123 -3.61 -9.14 20.11
N ASN A 124 -3.00 -9.67 21.18
CA ASN A 124 -2.63 -11.09 21.32
C ASN A 124 -1.62 -11.61 20.27
N HIS A 125 -0.87 -10.72 19.64
CA HIS A 125 0.21 -11.09 18.71
C HIS A 125 1.51 -11.34 19.48
N GLU A 126 2.10 -12.53 19.36
CA GLU A 126 3.37 -12.86 20.01
C GLU A 126 4.50 -11.89 19.62
N LYS A 127 5.26 -11.37 20.59
CA LYS A 127 6.37 -10.41 20.36
C LYS A 127 7.32 -10.83 19.23
N GLY A 128 7.71 -12.11 19.19
CA GLY A 128 8.65 -12.64 18.19
C GLY A 128 8.10 -12.65 16.76
N ARG A 129 6.78 -12.56 16.58
CA ARG A 129 6.11 -12.50 15.27
C ARG A 129 5.79 -11.08 14.82
N GLN A 130 6.00 -10.10 15.69
CA GLN A 130 5.72 -8.71 15.37
C GLN A 130 6.89 -8.07 14.62
N LYS A 131 6.62 -7.60 13.40
CA LYS A 131 7.53 -6.78 12.60
C LYS A 131 6.95 -5.38 12.48
N LEU A 132 7.58 -4.41 13.13
CA LEU A 132 7.12 -3.02 13.13
C LEU A 132 7.79 -2.27 11.99
N LEU A 133 7.00 -1.50 11.24
CA LEU A 133 7.45 -0.69 10.11
C LEU A 133 7.08 0.76 10.35
N TYR A 134 8.03 1.66 10.15
CA TYR A 134 7.82 3.11 10.14
C TYR A 134 8.49 3.70 8.90
N GLU A 135 7.75 4.49 8.13
CA GLU A 135 8.20 5.01 6.81
C GLU A 135 8.79 3.92 5.90
N GLY A 136 8.20 2.71 5.95
CA GLY A 136 8.65 1.56 5.16
C GLY A 136 9.96 0.91 5.65
N LYS A 137 10.54 1.36 6.77
CA LYS A 137 11.74 0.77 7.38
C LYS A 137 11.38 -0.05 8.59
N GLU A 138 12.03 -1.20 8.73
CA GLU A 138 11.88 -2.06 9.91
C GLU A 138 12.49 -1.39 11.15
N MET A 139 11.69 -1.29 12.22
CA MET A 139 12.16 -0.76 13.49
C MET A 139 12.91 -1.85 14.26
N THR A 140 14.23 -1.74 14.35
CA THR A 140 15.12 -2.74 14.97
C THR A 140 15.82 -2.26 16.25
N ALA A 141 15.87 -0.95 16.49
CA ALA A 141 16.43 -0.32 17.69
C ALA A 141 15.43 0.69 18.29
N SER A 142 15.74 1.22 19.49
CA SER A 142 14.92 2.15 20.29
C SER A 142 14.08 3.13 19.47
N ILE A 143 12.89 3.48 19.99
CA ILE A 143 11.94 4.33 19.28
C ILE A 143 12.46 5.77 19.23
N ASN A 144 13.32 6.08 18.25
CA ASN A 144 13.68 7.45 17.91
C ASN A 144 12.66 8.00 16.91
N LEU A 145 11.43 8.21 17.38
CA LEU A 145 10.44 9.00 16.65
C LEU A 145 10.77 10.46 16.93
N THR A 146 11.63 11.05 16.11
CA THR A 146 11.82 12.51 16.10
C THR A 146 10.48 13.15 15.73
N TYR A 147 10.01 14.03 16.60
CA TYR A 147 8.80 14.84 16.44
C TYR A 147 8.69 15.37 15.00
N VAL A 148 7.58 15.04 14.33
CA VAL A 148 7.05 15.77 13.19
C VAL A 148 5.84 16.55 13.68
#